data_AF-A0A538MW33-F1
#
_entry.id   AF-A0A538MW33-F1
#
_cell.length_a   1.000
_cell.length_b   1.000
_cell.length_c   1.000
_cell.angle_alpha   90.00
_cell.angle_beta   90.00
_cell.angle_gamma   90.00
#
_symmetry.space_group_name_H-M   'P 1'
#
loop_
_entity.id
_entity.type
_entity.pdbx_description
1 polymer ?
#
loop_
_entity_poly.entity_id
_entity_poly.type
_entity_poly.pdbx_seq_one_letter_code
_entity_poly.pdbx_strand_id
1 'polypeptide(L)'
;MELEAGAIPAGLPDPVDIRVRVARGHRLVICLDETVDMPAATAAAQALRIALEPDVHVIASPSTTGRGPILTVLQLVTDSQAATLRPALENLVAEFRQLAGGLVDQLRAGVSPVGDVDGDCPETVWFRDATWYLDPHGQHCRFEDPASGVVVEANIYAPDTVDPYFLLLYAQTSGRHGAVLGACVEGFHDMCRLLDLAGITGG
;
A
#
# COMPACT_ATOMS: atom_id res chain seq x y z
N MET A 1 -3.49 -25.26 -6.16
CA MET A 1 -3.02 -25.73 -4.85
C MET A 1 -3.90 -25.05 -3.83
N GLU A 2 -4.96 -25.72 -3.41
CA GLU A 2 -5.87 -25.21 -2.37
C GLU A 2 -5.08 -25.16 -1.06
N LEU A 3 -4.98 -23.98 -0.45
CA LEU A 3 -4.46 -23.86 0.90
C LEU A 3 -5.52 -24.45 1.82
N GLU A 4 -5.29 -25.67 2.32
CA GLU A 4 -6.13 -26.22 3.40
C GLU A 4 -6.14 -25.20 4.55
N ALA A 5 -7.33 -24.85 5.03
CA ALA A 5 -7.50 -24.01 6.19
C ALA A 5 -6.81 -24.69 7.38
N GLY A 6 -5.60 -24.24 7.72
CA GLY A 6 -4.90 -24.70 8.90
C GLY A 6 -5.81 -24.50 10.12
N ALA A 7 -5.88 -25.51 11.00
CA ALA A 7 -6.68 -25.42 12.21
C ALA A 7 -6.26 -24.16 13.02
N ILE A 8 -7.24 -23.36 13.42
CA ILE A 8 -6.98 -22.17 14.25
C ILE A 8 -6.36 -22.65 15.57
N PRO A 9 -5.18 -22.15 15.95
CA PRO A 9 -4.53 -22.54 17.20
C PRO A 9 -5.45 -22.37 18.42
N ALA A 10 -5.40 -23.33 19.34
CA ALA A 10 -6.15 -23.26 20.60
C ALA A 10 -5.76 -22.00 21.39
N GLY A 11 -6.75 -21.32 21.97
CA GLY A 11 -6.56 -20.08 22.74
C GLY A 11 -6.80 -18.79 21.96
N LEU A 12 -7.04 -18.86 20.65
CA LEU A 12 -7.53 -17.73 19.87
C LEU A 12 -9.05 -17.56 20.00
N PRO A 13 -9.56 -16.32 19.93
CA PRO A 13 -11.00 -16.09 19.84
C PRO A 13 -11.59 -16.74 18.58
N ASP A 14 -12.86 -17.14 18.67
CA ASP A 14 -13.60 -17.68 17.52
C ASP A 14 -13.66 -16.64 16.38
N PRO A 15 -13.47 -17.02 15.10
CA PRO A 15 -13.62 -16.12 13.97
C PRO A 15 -14.95 -15.34 13.94
N VAL A 16 -16.05 -15.95 14.37
CA VAL A 16 -17.36 -15.29 14.47
C VAL A 16 -17.30 -14.15 15.49
N ASP A 17 -16.69 -14.38 16.64
CA ASP A 17 -16.52 -13.35 17.67
C ASP A 17 -15.60 -12.21 17.19
N ILE A 18 -14.54 -12.55 16.45
CA ILE A 18 -13.64 -11.57 15.84
C ILE A 18 -14.42 -10.68 14.86
N ARG A 19 -15.25 -11.27 13.99
CA ARG A 19 -16.07 -10.52 13.02
C ARG A 19 -17.02 -9.53 13.68
N VAL A 20 -17.63 -9.90 14.80
CA VAL A 20 -18.55 -9.00 15.53
C VAL A 20 -17.80 -7.82 16.16
N ARG A 21 -16.52 -7.99 16.47
CA ARG A 21 -15.71 -7.01 17.20
C ARG A 21 -14.88 -6.09 16.31
N VAL A 22 -14.51 -6.54 15.11
CA VAL A 22 -13.73 -5.73 14.17
C VAL A 22 -14.64 -4.72 13.47
N ALA A 23 -14.17 -3.48 13.33
CA ALA A 23 -14.88 -2.43 12.62
C ALA A 23 -13.89 -1.57 11.84
N ARG A 24 -14.32 -1.04 10.70
CA ARG A 24 -13.56 -0.06 9.89
C ARG A 24 -13.01 1.08 10.76
N GLY A 25 -11.72 1.39 10.62
CA GLY A 25 -11.03 2.43 11.40
C GLY A 25 -10.70 2.05 12.84
N HIS A 26 -11.01 0.81 13.24
CA HIS A 26 -10.77 0.31 14.58
C HIS A 26 -10.04 -1.02 14.53
N ARG A 27 -8.76 -0.99 14.90
CA ARG A 27 -7.94 -2.19 15.04
C ARG A 27 -8.39 -3.02 16.25
N LEU A 28 -8.60 -4.31 16.04
CA LEU A 28 -8.72 -5.29 17.11
C LEU A 28 -7.33 -5.90 17.37
N VAL A 29 -6.86 -5.83 18.61
CA VAL A 29 -5.58 -6.42 19.03
C VAL A 29 -5.85 -7.68 19.85
N ILE A 30 -5.27 -8.80 19.44
CA ILE A 30 -5.31 -10.07 20.15
C ILE A 30 -3.89 -10.34 20.67
N CYS A 31 -3.73 -10.38 21.98
CA CYS A 31 -2.46 -10.75 22.60
C CYS A 31 -2.32 -12.27 22.63
N LEU A 32 -1.20 -12.78 22.13
CA LEU A 32 -0.87 -14.19 22.26
C LEU A 32 -0.10 -14.43 23.55
N ASP A 33 -0.09 -15.70 23.97
CA ASP A 33 0.70 -16.13 25.11
C ASP A 33 2.20 -15.87 24.89
N GLU A 34 2.94 -15.59 25.97
CA GLU A 34 4.38 -15.30 25.91
C GLU A 34 5.24 -16.46 25.43
N THR A 35 4.71 -17.68 25.49
CA THR A 35 5.35 -18.89 24.97
C THR A 35 5.24 -19.03 23.45
N VAL A 36 4.37 -18.25 22.80
CA VAL A 36 4.18 -18.28 21.34
C VAL A 36 5.31 -17.49 20.67
N ASP A 37 6.01 -18.12 19.73
CA ASP A 37 7.02 -17.46 18.92
C ASP A 37 6.44 -16.75 17.68
N MET A 38 7.25 -15.94 17.01
CA MET A 38 6.82 -15.19 15.82
C MET A 38 6.41 -16.08 14.64
N PRO A 39 7.09 -17.21 14.34
CA PRO A 39 6.62 -18.16 13.34
C PRO A 39 5.22 -18.70 13.62
N ALA A 40 4.93 -19.13 14.86
CA ALA A 40 3.61 -19.62 15.25
C ALA A 40 2.56 -18.50 15.20
N ALA A 41 2.90 -17.28 15.64
CA ALA A 41 2.02 -16.11 15.52
C ALA A 41 1.70 -15.78 14.05
N THR A 42 2.68 -15.93 13.15
CA THR A 42 2.49 -15.70 11.71
C THR A 42 1.56 -16.75 11.10
N ALA A 43 1.74 -18.02 11.46
CA ALA A 43 0.85 -19.10 11.04
C ALA A 43 -0.59 -18.89 11.56
N ALA A 44 -0.73 -18.43 12.82
CA ALA A 44 -2.03 -18.07 13.40
C ALA A 44 -2.71 -16.93 12.62
N ALA A 45 -1.96 -15.87 12.27
CA ALA A 45 -2.47 -14.77 11.46
C ALA A 45 -2.94 -15.27 10.08
N GLN A 46 -2.19 -16.16 9.43
CA GLN A 46 -2.56 -16.75 8.15
C GLN A 46 -3.84 -17.58 8.26
N ALA A 47 -3.96 -18.45 9.26
CA ALA A 47 -5.16 -19.25 9.49
C ALA A 47 -6.40 -18.36 9.73
N LEU A 48 -6.25 -17.29 10.52
CA LEU A 48 -7.34 -16.35 10.75
C LEU A 48 -7.72 -15.55 9.50
N ARG A 49 -6.76 -15.14 8.66
CA ARG A 49 -7.09 -14.49 7.38
C ARG A 49 -7.99 -15.37 6.52
N ILE A 50 -7.65 -16.65 6.38
CA ILE A 50 -8.45 -17.62 5.60
C ILE A 50 -9.85 -17.78 6.21
N ALA A 51 -9.96 -17.87 7.53
CA ALA A 51 -11.25 -18.04 8.20
C ALA A 51 -12.15 -16.78 8.19
N LEU A 52 -11.54 -15.59 8.15
CA LEU A 52 -12.25 -14.30 8.24
C LEU A 52 -12.55 -13.67 6.89
N GLU A 53 -12.16 -14.30 5.77
CA GLU A 53 -12.35 -13.80 4.40
C GLU A 53 -13.75 -13.20 4.09
N PRO A 54 -13.87 -12.26 3.15
CA PRO A 54 -12.80 -11.77 2.27
C PRO A 54 -12.16 -10.46 2.75
N ASP A 55 -12.81 -9.66 3.59
CA ASP A 55 -12.49 -8.26 3.87
C ASP A 55 -11.75 -8.03 5.20
N VAL A 56 -11.11 -9.05 5.77
CA VAL A 56 -10.38 -8.93 7.04
C VAL A 56 -8.92 -9.27 6.83
N HIS A 57 -8.05 -8.38 7.31
CA HIS A 57 -6.60 -8.58 7.32
C HIS A 57 -6.10 -8.79 8.73
N VAL A 58 -5.16 -9.72 8.91
CA VAL A 58 -4.58 -10.05 10.22
C VAL A 58 -3.06 -9.92 10.14
N ILE A 59 -2.41 -9.20 11.03
CA ILE A 59 -0.96 -9.00 11.02
C ILE A 59 -0.38 -9.52 12.32
N ALA A 60 0.59 -10.43 12.24
CA ALA A 60 1.38 -10.82 13.39
C ALA A 60 2.55 -9.83 13.58
N SER A 61 2.77 -9.39 14.81
CA SER A 61 3.87 -8.48 15.13
C SER A 61 4.43 -8.77 16.53
N PRO A 62 5.71 -8.47 16.78
CA PRO A 62 6.26 -8.55 18.13
C PRO A 62 5.57 -7.54 19.05
N SER A 63 5.40 -7.89 20.32
CA SER A 63 4.93 -6.95 21.32
C SER A 63 6.05 -6.03 21.78
N THR A 64 5.72 -4.77 22.06
CA THR A 64 6.65 -3.78 22.61
C THR A 64 6.74 -3.80 24.14
N THR A 65 5.88 -4.58 24.82
CA THR A 65 5.75 -4.55 26.29
C THR A 65 6.32 -5.81 26.97
N GLY A 66 7.16 -6.60 26.28
CA GLY A 66 7.71 -7.85 26.82
C GLY A 66 6.68 -8.95 27.07
N ARG A 67 5.46 -8.80 26.52
CA ARG A 67 4.46 -9.87 26.44
C ARG A 67 4.67 -10.65 25.14
N GLY A 68 4.02 -11.79 24.98
CA GLY A 68 4.03 -12.55 23.72
C GLY A 68 3.64 -11.72 22.49
N PRO A 69 3.82 -12.26 21.27
CA PRO A 69 3.42 -11.60 20.03
C PRO A 69 1.96 -11.15 20.04
N ILE A 70 1.62 -10.20 19.17
CA ILE A 70 0.24 -9.72 19.01
C ILE A 70 -0.24 -9.95 17.57
N LEU A 71 -1.54 -10.19 17.44
CA LEU A 71 -2.24 -10.15 16.16
C LEU A 71 -3.06 -8.86 16.09
N THR A 72 -2.85 -8.08 15.03
CA THR A 72 -3.67 -6.92 14.69
C THR A 72 -4.66 -7.31 13.60
N VAL A 73 -5.95 -7.18 13.87
CA VAL A 73 -7.03 -7.49 12.93
C VAL A 73 -7.65 -6.18 12.45
N LEU A 74 -7.71 -6.01 11.13
CA LEU A 74 -8.23 -4.84 10.44
C LEU A 74 -9.40 -5.25 9.54
N GLN A 75 -10.47 -4.48 9.53
CA GLN A 75 -11.51 -4.60 8.51
C GLN A 75 -11.13 -3.71 7.33
N LEU A 76 -10.97 -4.31 6.15
CA LEU A 76 -10.64 -3.63 4.90
C LEU A 76 -11.90 -3.24 4.11
N VAL A 77 -11.72 -2.52 3.02
CA VAL A 77 -12.78 -2.23 2.04
C VAL A 77 -13.47 -3.52 1.56
N THR A 78 -14.80 -3.56 1.55
CA THR A 78 -15.54 -4.73 1.04
C THR A 78 -15.56 -4.81 -0.48
N ASP A 79 -15.91 -5.96 -1.05
CA ASP A 79 -16.01 -6.16 -2.49
C ASP A 79 -17.04 -5.22 -3.14
N SER A 80 -18.17 -4.96 -2.46
CA SER A 80 -19.21 -4.04 -2.95
C SER A 80 -18.75 -2.58 -2.92
N GLN A 81 -18.01 -2.18 -1.89
CA GLN A 81 -17.38 -0.86 -1.82
C GLN A 81 -16.32 -0.71 -2.92
N ALA A 82 -15.44 -1.70 -3.09
CA ALA A 82 -14.43 -1.72 -4.15
C ALA A 82 -15.06 -1.64 -5.55
N ALA A 83 -16.13 -2.39 -5.80
CA ALA A 83 -16.87 -2.33 -7.07
C ALA A 83 -17.43 -0.93 -7.34
N THR A 84 -17.94 -0.25 -6.31
CA THR A 84 -18.45 1.13 -6.42
C THR A 84 -17.32 2.14 -6.66
N LEU A 85 -16.14 1.91 -6.07
CA LEU A 85 -14.97 2.79 -6.17
C LEU A 85 -14.14 2.57 -7.44
N ARG A 86 -14.35 1.46 -8.17
CA ARG A 86 -13.54 1.07 -9.32
C ARG A 86 -13.30 2.20 -10.33
N PRO A 87 -14.30 2.97 -10.80
CA PRO A 87 -14.05 4.06 -11.75
C PRO A 87 -13.15 5.17 -11.17
N ALA A 88 -13.29 5.49 -9.89
CA ALA A 88 -12.48 6.51 -9.23
C ALA A 88 -11.03 6.03 -9.03
N LEU A 89 -10.85 4.75 -8.70
CA LEU A 89 -9.55 4.11 -8.61
C LEU A 89 -8.83 4.06 -9.96
N GLU A 90 -9.53 3.66 -11.03
CA GLU A 90 -8.98 3.61 -12.39
C GLU A 90 -8.53 4.99 -12.86
N ASN A 91 -9.30 6.04 -12.56
CA ASN A 91 -8.89 7.42 -12.86
C ASN A 91 -7.64 7.83 -12.07
N LEU A 92 -7.59 7.53 -10.76
CA LEU A 92 -6.41 7.78 -9.93
C LEU A 92 -5.15 7.09 -10.50
N VAL A 93 -5.26 5.81 -10.85
CA VAL A 93 -4.15 5.02 -11.42
C VAL A 93 -3.71 5.58 -12.77
N ALA A 94 -4.65 5.94 -13.64
CA ALA A 94 -4.33 6.51 -14.95
C ALA A 94 -3.62 7.87 -14.82
N GLU A 95 -4.09 8.75 -13.94
CA GLU A 95 -3.45 10.04 -13.67
C GLU A 95 -2.03 9.84 -13.09
N PHE A 96 -1.88 8.95 -12.12
CA PHE A 96 -0.58 8.61 -11.52
C PHE A 96 0.41 8.12 -12.57
N ARG A 97 0.04 7.11 -13.38
CA ARG A 97 0.91 6.56 -14.43
C ARG A 97 1.33 7.61 -15.44
N GLN A 98 0.38 8.44 -15.88
CA GLN A 98 0.68 9.49 -16.85
C GLN A 98 1.67 10.51 -16.29
N LEU A 99 1.52 10.90 -15.03
CA LEU A 99 2.41 11.85 -14.37
C LEU A 99 3.79 11.22 -14.10
N ALA A 100 3.82 10.02 -13.53
CA ALA A 100 5.04 9.26 -13.26
C ALA A 100 5.86 9.02 -14.54
N GLY A 101 5.23 8.53 -15.61
CA GLY A 101 5.89 8.31 -16.90
C GLY A 101 6.46 9.60 -17.48
N GLY A 102 5.70 10.69 -17.48
CA GLY A 102 6.16 11.98 -17.98
C GLY A 102 7.35 12.55 -17.20
N LEU A 103 7.33 12.42 -15.87
CA LEU A 103 8.43 12.87 -15.00
C LEU A 103 9.69 12.02 -15.17
N VAL A 104 9.55 10.69 -15.27
CA VAL A 104 10.67 9.78 -15.52
C VAL A 104 11.27 10.01 -16.92
N ASP A 105 10.46 10.34 -17.93
CA ASP A 105 10.97 10.71 -19.25
C ASP A 105 11.78 12.01 -19.23
N GLN A 106 11.35 13.02 -18.44
CA GLN A 106 12.15 14.25 -18.26
C GLN A 106 13.47 13.97 -17.54
N LEU A 107 13.44 13.14 -16.48
CA LEU A 107 14.64 12.70 -15.79
C LEU A 107 15.63 12.06 -16.78
N ARG A 108 15.17 11.07 -17.57
CA ARG A 108 15.99 10.38 -18.56
C ARG A 108 16.54 11.29 -19.66
N ALA A 109 15.79 12.30 -20.07
CA ALA A 109 16.25 13.28 -21.06
C ALA A 109 17.31 14.24 -20.50
N GLY A 110 17.28 14.51 -19.19
CA GLY A 110 18.26 15.34 -18.49
C GLY A 110 19.56 14.61 -18.11
N VAL A 111 19.57 13.27 -18.12
CA VAL A 111 20.77 12.47 -17.87
C VAL A 111 21.61 12.38 -19.16
N SER A 112 22.87 12.79 -19.09
CA SER A 112 23.79 12.73 -20.23
C SER A 112 23.97 11.28 -20.71
N PRO A 113 23.85 10.97 -22.01
CA PRO A 113 23.95 9.60 -22.55
C PRO A 113 25.36 8.99 -22.47
N VAL A 114 26.35 9.71 -21.95
CA VAL A 114 27.73 9.25 -21.83
C VAL A 114 27.94 8.64 -20.44
N GLY A 115 27.54 7.37 -20.30
CA GLY A 115 28.25 6.31 -19.59
C GLY A 115 28.79 6.49 -18.16
N ASP A 116 28.62 7.63 -17.49
CA ASP A 116 28.99 7.78 -16.09
C ASP A 116 27.84 7.23 -15.25
N VAL A 117 28.11 6.07 -14.65
CA VAL A 117 27.26 5.47 -13.60
C VAL A 117 27.18 6.40 -12.37
N ASP A 118 28.07 7.39 -12.29
CA ASP A 118 28.12 8.49 -11.32
C ASP A 118 27.65 9.84 -11.90
N GLY A 119 27.03 9.86 -13.09
CA GLY A 119 26.55 11.09 -13.72
C GLY A 119 25.47 11.73 -12.86
N ASP A 120 25.74 12.92 -12.32
CA ASP A 120 24.84 13.65 -11.43
C ASP A 120 23.43 13.70 -12.04
N CYS A 121 22.47 13.05 -11.38
CA CYS A 121 21.07 13.22 -11.72
C CYS A 121 20.74 14.72 -11.60
N PRO A 122 19.94 15.28 -12.53
CA PRO A 122 19.49 16.65 -12.36
C PRO A 122 18.79 16.80 -11.02
N GLU A 123 18.98 17.93 -10.34
CA GLU A 123 18.26 18.24 -9.08
C GLU A 123 16.78 18.56 -9.34
N THR A 124 16.46 19.02 -10.55
CA THR A 124 15.10 19.38 -10.94
C THR A 124 14.80 19.06 -12.41
N VAL A 125 13.52 18.89 -12.73
CA VAL A 125 13.01 18.82 -14.11
C VAL A 125 11.85 19.79 -14.31
N TRP A 126 11.68 20.28 -15.54
CA TRP A 126 10.50 21.06 -15.94
C TRP A 126 9.45 20.15 -16.58
N PHE A 127 8.26 20.07 -15.99
CA PHE A 127 7.17 19.26 -16.51
C PHE A 127 5.82 19.91 -16.24
N ARG A 128 4.97 20.01 -17.28
CA ARG A 128 3.62 20.62 -17.23
C ARG A 128 3.59 21.97 -16.51
N ASP A 129 4.46 22.87 -16.97
CA ASP A 129 4.56 24.25 -16.47
C ASP A 129 4.97 24.39 -15.00
N ALA A 130 5.61 23.36 -14.43
CA ALA A 130 6.14 23.37 -13.07
C ALA A 130 7.58 22.83 -13.02
N THR A 131 8.35 23.33 -12.06
CA THR A 131 9.65 22.78 -11.68
C THR A 131 9.44 21.73 -10.59
N TRP A 132 9.92 20.51 -10.83
CA TRP A 132 9.84 19.40 -9.90
C TRP A 132 11.22 19.12 -9.32
N TYR A 133 11.31 19.01 -8.00
CA TYR A 133 12.52 18.54 -7.31
C TYR A 133 12.64 17.03 -7.41
N LEU A 134 13.87 16.56 -7.56
CA LEU A 134 14.23 15.16 -7.74
C LEU A 134 15.02 14.66 -6.53
N ASP A 135 14.57 13.54 -5.98
CA ASP A 135 15.29 12.80 -4.93
C ASP A 135 15.40 11.33 -5.34
N PRO A 136 16.41 10.96 -6.15
CA PRO A 136 16.63 9.60 -6.60
C PRO A 136 17.17 8.71 -5.48
N HIS A 137 16.58 7.53 -5.30
CA HIS A 137 17.03 6.55 -4.31
C HIS A 137 16.69 5.12 -4.74
N GLY A 138 17.71 4.26 -4.77
CA GLY A 138 17.56 2.89 -5.25
C GLY A 138 17.04 2.84 -6.69
N GLN A 139 15.92 2.15 -6.91
CA GLN A 139 15.25 2.03 -8.22
C GLN A 139 14.15 3.07 -8.42
N HIS A 140 13.99 4.00 -7.48
CA HIS A 140 12.90 4.96 -7.44
C HIS A 140 13.44 6.38 -7.50
N CYS A 141 12.59 7.30 -7.91
CA CYS A 141 12.82 8.72 -7.73
C CYS A 141 11.54 9.34 -7.19
N ARG A 142 11.70 10.14 -6.14
CA ARG A 142 10.66 11.02 -5.64
C ARG A 142 10.73 12.33 -6.41
N PHE A 143 9.58 12.73 -6.94
CA PHE A 143 9.34 13.98 -7.64
C PHE A 143 8.40 14.83 -6.79
N GLU A 144 8.79 16.07 -6.49
CA GLU A 144 7.98 16.98 -5.68
C GLU A 144 7.80 18.33 -6.38
N ASP A 145 6.55 18.74 -6.56
CA ASP A 145 6.19 20.08 -7.01
C ASP A 145 6.05 20.98 -5.76
N PRO A 146 6.98 21.91 -5.51
CA PRO A 146 6.97 22.75 -4.31
C PRO A 146 5.83 23.76 -4.31
N ALA A 147 5.26 24.10 -5.47
CA ALA A 147 4.18 25.07 -5.57
C ALA A 147 2.83 24.47 -5.20
N SER A 148 2.59 23.22 -5.60
CA SER A 148 1.36 22.49 -5.29
C SER A 148 1.46 21.58 -4.06
N GLY A 149 2.67 21.19 -3.66
CA GLY A 149 2.93 20.18 -2.64
C GLY A 149 2.67 18.74 -3.13
N VAL A 150 2.43 18.54 -4.42
CA VAL A 150 2.18 17.22 -5.01
C VAL A 150 3.47 16.41 -5.03
N VAL A 151 3.34 15.15 -4.60
CA VAL A 151 4.44 14.19 -4.59
C VAL A 151 4.08 13.00 -5.46
N VAL A 152 5.03 12.59 -6.29
CA VAL A 152 4.98 11.34 -7.06
C VAL A 152 6.26 10.58 -6.82
N GLU A 153 6.16 9.30 -6.53
CA GLU A 153 7.32 8.43 -6.42
C GLU A 153 7.15 7.26 -7.39
N ALA A 154 8.13 7.08 -8.27
CA ALA A 154 8.02 6.17 -9.40
C ALA A 154 9.28 5.34 -9.57
N ASN A 155 9.11 4.09 -10.00
CA ASN A 155 10.24 3.27 -10.42
C ASN A 155 10.80 3.82 -11.74
N ILE A 156 12.07 4.20 -11.76
CA ILE A 156 12.70 4.87 -12.91
C ILE A 156 12.92 3.92 -14.10
N TYR A 157 12.81 2.60 -13.90
CA TYR A 157 12.92 1.59 -14.95
C TYR A 157 11.55 1.11 -15.43
N ALA A 158 10.53 1.16 -14.57
CA ALA A 158 9.15 0.73 -14.86
C ALA A 158 8.13 1.76 -14.32
N PRO A 159 8.01 2.95 -14.93
CA PRO A 159 7.18 4.04 -14.41
C PRO A 159 5.67 3.76 -14.43
N ASP A 160 5.23 2.76 -15.20
CA ASP A 160 3.82 2.32 -15.24
C ASP A 160 3.44 1.38 -14.09
N THR A 161 4.43 0.88 -13.34
CA THR A 161 4.23 0.03 -12.17
C THR A 161 3.62 0.86 -11.04
N VAL A 162 2.57 0.32 -10.43
CA VAL A 162 1.81 1.01 -9.37
C VAL A 162 2.17 0.39 -8.03
N ASP A 163 2.94 1.11 -7.22
CA ASP A 163 3.09 0.77 -5.82
C ASP A 163 1.89 1.33 -5.02
N PRO A 164 1.19 0.53 -4.20
CA PRO A 164 0.05 1.00 -3.42
C PRO A 164 0.38 2.15 -2.46
N TYR A 165 1.58 2.16 -1.88
CA TYR A 165 2.05 3.22 -1.00
C TYR A 165 2.27 4.53 -1.77
N PHE A 166 2.97 4.49 -2.91
CA PHE A 166 3.21 5.69 -3.72
C PHE A 166 1.94 6.23 -4.37
N LEU A 167 1.02 5.35 -4.78
CA LEU A 167 -0.29 5.76 -5.28
C LEU A 167 -1.11 6.46 -4.19
N LEU A 168 -1.09 5.93 -2.95
CA LEU A 168 -1.77 6.55 -1.83
C LEU A 168 -1.15 7.91 -1.47
N LEU A 169 0.18 8.03 -1.48
CA LEU A 169 0.90 9.29 -1.27
C LEU A 169 0.52 10.35 -2.31
N TYR A 170 0.49 9.97 -3.60
CA TYR A 170 0.03 10.86 -4.68
C TYR A 170 -1.43 11.29 -4.48
N ALA A 171 -2.31 10.34 -4.14
CA ALA A 171 -3.70 10.65 -3.87
C ALA A 171 -3.86 11.66 -2.72
N GLN A 172 -3.08 11.50 -1.63
CA GLN A 172 -3.08 12.37 -0.46
C GLN A 172 -2.57 13.78 -0.79
N THR A 173 -1.47 13.89 -1.52
CA THR A 173 -0.80 15.17 -1.82
C THR A 173 -1.47 15.95 -2.95
N SER A 174 -2.12 15.27 -3.90
CA SER A 174 -2.87 15.92 -5.00
C SER A 174 -4.18 16.58 -4.57
N GLY A 175 -4.79 16.14 -3.46
CA GLY A 175 -6.08 16.65 -3.00
C GLY A 175 -7.27 16.35 -3.93
N ARG A 176 -7.09 15.51 -4.96
CA ARG A 176 -8.08 15.28 -6.04
C ARG A 176 -8.88 13.99 -5.93
N HIS A 177 -8.48 13.05 -5.06
CA HIS A 177 -9.02 11.68 -5.05
C HIS A 177 -9.77 11.33 -3.74
N GLY A 178 -10.58 12.28 -3.25
CA GLY A 178 -11.25 12.17 -1.94
C GLY A 178 -12.11 10.92 -1.74
N ALA A 179 -12.74 10.39 -2.79
CA ALA A 179 -13.53 9.16 -2.69
C ALA A 179 -12.67 7.92 -2.36
N VAL A 180 -11.53 7.77 -3.04
CA VAL A 180 -10.59 6.67 -2.78
C VAL A 180 -9.91 6.88 -1.42
N LEU A 181 -9.47 8.09 -1.11
CA LEU A 181 -8.86 8.41 0.18
C LEU A 181 -9.80 8.16 1.37
N GLY A 182 -11.06 8.58 1.26
CA GLY A 182 -12.07 8.35 2.29
C GLY A 182 -12.39 6.86 2.48
N ALA A 183 -12.17 6.05 1.44
CA ALA A 183 -12.29 4.60 1.52
C ALA A 183 -11.03 3.92 2.07
N CYS A 184 -9.85 4.53 1.99
CA CYS A 184 -8.60 3.96 2.52
C CYS A 184 -8.36 4.31 3.99
N VAL A 185 -9.32 3.99 4.86
CA VAL A 185 -9.25 4.24 6.31
C VAL A 185 -8.08 3.48 6.96
N GLU A 186 -7.78 2.27 6.50
CA GLU A 186 -6.63 1.45 6.94
C GLU A 186 -5.37 1.72 6.10
N GLY A 187 -5.37 2.83 5.34
CA GLY A 187 -4.24 3.30 4.56
C GLY A 187 -3.78 2.33 3.47
N PHE A 188 -2.51 1.94 3.54
CA PHE A 188 -1.86 1.06 2.58
C PHE A 188 -2.63 -0.26 2.35
N HIS A 189 -3.15 -0.88 3.40
CA HIS A 189 -3.84 -2.18 3.27
C HIS A 189 -5.14 -2.08 2.47
N ASP A 190 -5.88 -0.98 2.60
CA ASP A 190 -7.07 -0.74 1.78
C ASP A 190 -6.69 -0.48 0.33
N MET A 191 -5.61 0.28 0.08
CA MET A 191 -5.14 0.53 -1.28
C MET A 191 -4.68 -0.75 -1.97
N CYS A 192 -3.93 -1.63 -1.28
CA CYS A 192 -3.58 -2.95 -1.80
C CYS A 192 -4.82 -3.73 -2.22
N ARG A 193 -5.80 -3.84 -1.31
CA ARG A 193 -7.04 -4.58 -1.58
C ARG A 193 -7.82 -4.01 -2.76
N LEU A 194 -7.93 -2.69 -2.86
CA LEU A 194 -8.60 -2.01 -3.97
C LEU A 194 -7.94 -2.35 -5.31
N LEU A 195 -6.61 -2.31 -5.36
CA LEU A 195 -5.84 -2.66 -6.56
C LEU A 195 -5.97 -4.15 -6.91
N ASP A 196 -5.88 -5.04 -5.91
CA ASP A 196 -6.05 -6.50 -6.09
C ASP A 196 -7.43 -6.83 -6.67
N LEU A 197 -8.51 -6.29 -6.07
CA LEU A 197 -9.88 -6.50 -6.56
C LEU A 197 -10.10 -5.86 -7.94
N ALA A 198 -9.36 -4.80 -8.27
CA ALA A 198 -9.39 -4.19 -9.59
C ALA A 198 -8.62 -5.01 -10.65
N GLY A 199 -7.78 -5.96 -10.24
CA GLY A 199 -6.87 -6.69 -11.13
C GLY A 199 -5.68 -5.84 -11.60
N ILE A 200 -5.34 -4.80 -10.82
CA ILE A 200 -4.20 -3.92 -11.09
C ILE A 200 -3.03 -4.44 -10.28
N THR A 201 -2.13 -5.19 -10.92
CA THR A 201 -0.93 -5.71 -10.25
C THR A 201 -0.01 -4.57 -9.85
N GLY A 202 0.29 -4.47 -8.55
CA GLY A 202 1.47 -3.74 -8.08
C GLY A 202 2.74 -4.51 -8.40
N GLY A 203 3.84 -3.80 -8.62
CA GLY A 203 5.15 -4.41 -8.83
C GLY A 203 5.90 -4.64 -7.54
#